data_AF-R7U172-F1
#
_entry.id   AF-R7U172-F1
#
_cell.length_a   1.000
_cell.length_b   1.000
_cell.length_c   1.000
_cell.angle_alpha   90.00
_cell.angle_beta   90.00
_cell.angle_gamma   90.00
#
_symmetry.space_group_name_H-M   'P 1'
#
loop_
_entity.id
_entity.type
_entity.pdbx_description
1 polymer ?
#
loop_
_entity_poly.entity_id
_entity_poly.type
_entity_poly.pdbx_seq_one_letter_code
_entity_poly.pdbx_strand_id
1 'polypeptide(L)' 'MQRLQQDNSPSHNSHIVVASVRKCGFEILSHPLQSLDLTLCDYKPSGNLKNSTTARHFASNNQLI' A
#
# COMPACT_ATOMS: atom_id res chain seq x y z
N MET A 1 19.69 0.74 -6.59
CA MET A 1 18.55 -0.20 -6.54
C MET A 1 17.44 0.44 -5.73
N GLN A 2 16.24 0.55 -6.27
CA GLN A 2 15.08 1.07 -5.54
C GLN A 2 14.43 -0.06 -4.75
N ARG A 3 13.96 0.24 -3.53
CA ARG A 3 13.31 -0.73 -2.65
C ARG A 3 11.81 -0.49 -2.61
N LEU A 4 11.04 -1.56 -2.74
CA LEU A 4 9.59 -1.54 -2.63
C LEU A 4 9.18 -2.17 -1.29
N GLN A 5 8.52 -1.37 -0.45
CA GLN A 5 7.88 -1.84 0.78
C GLN A 5 6.37 -1.98 0.53
N GLN A 6 5.86 -3.19 0.66
CA GLN A 6 4.44 -3.53 0.50
C GLN A 6 4.05 -4.55 1.56
N ASP A 7 2.75 -4.69 1.83
CA ASP A 7 2.25 -5.73 2.72
C ASP A 7 2.36 -7.13 2.08
N ASN A 8 2.05 -8.16 2.87
CA ASN A 8 2.15 -9.55 2.43
C ASN A 8 0.86 -10.13 1.82
N SER A 9 -0.07 -9.30 1.34
CA SER A 9 -1.31 -9.76 0.71
C SER A 9 -1.02 -10.76 -0.43
N PRO A 10 -1.85 -11.80 -0.61
CA PRO A 10 -1.66 -12.79 -1.66
C PRO A 10 -1.54 -12.20 -3.06
N SER A 11 -2.22 -11.09 -3.36
CA SER A 11 -2.12 -10.40 -4.65
C SER A 11 -0.72 -9.83 -4.90
N HIS A 12 -0.10 -9.23 -3.87
CA HIS A 12 1.22 -8.60 -3.92
C HIS A 12 2.37 -9.61 -3.94
N ASN A 13 2.16 -10.81 -3.38
CA ASN A 13 3.13 -11.89 -3.34
C ASN A 13 2.99 -12.93 -4.45
N SER A 14 2.06 -12.74 -5.39
CA SER A 14 1.93 -13.65 -6.54
C SER A 14 3.20 -13.67 -7.40
N HIS A 15 3.52 -14.83 -7.99
CA HIS A 15 4.71 -14.98 -8.82
C HIS A 15 4.77 -13.98 -9.98
N ILE A 16 3.62 -13.63 -10.55
CA ILE A 16 3.50 -12.67 -11.66
C ILE A 16 3.92 -11.27 -11.20
N VAL A 17 3.41 -10.83 -10.04
CA VAL A 17 3.73 -9.51 -9.47
C VAL A 17 5.21 -9.45 -9.08
N VAL A 18 5.72 -10.44 -8.36
CA VAL A 18 7.13 -10.49 -7.93
C VAL A 18 8.08 -10.46 -9.14
N ALA A 19 7.77 -11.21 -10.20
CA ALA A 19 8.57 -11.21 -11.42
C ALA A 19 8.55 -9.82 -12.10
N SER A 20 7.39 -9.16 -12.13
CA SER A 20 7.24 -7.83 -12.74
C SER A 20 7.99 -6.76 -11.97
N VAL A 21 7.91 -6.78 -10.63
CA VAL A 21 8.63 -5.86 -9.75
C VAL A 21 10.14 -6.00 -9.93
N ARG A 22 10.65 -7.24 -10.02
CA ARG A 22 12.07 -7.50 -10.30
C ARG A 22 12.49 -7.02 -11.69
N LYS A 23 11.65 -7.22 -12.72
CA LYS A 23 11.92 -6.69 -14.09
C LYS A 23 12.01 -5.16 -14.11
N CYS A 24 11.25 -4.48 -13.27
CA CYS A 24 11.32 -3.03 -13.10
C CYS A 24 12.53 -2.55 -12.27
N GLY A 25 13.40 -3.45 -11.80
CA GLY A 25 14.61 -3.11 -11.05
C GLY A 25 14.39 -2.82 -9.56
N PHE A 26 13.25 -3.23 -9.01
CA PHE A 26 12.94 -3.08 -7.59
C PHE A 26 13.31 -4.32 -6.80
N GLU A 27 13.78 -4.09 -5.58
CA GLU A 27 13.95 -5.09 -4.53
C GLU A 27 12.75 -5.04 -3.58
N ILE A 28 12.04 -6.15 -3.43
CA ILE A 28 10.91 -6.25 -2.48
C ILE A 28 11.49 -6.47 -1.08
N LEU A 29 11.14 -5.60 -0.14
CA LEU A 29 11.50 -5.77 1.26
C LEU A 29 10.58 -6.76 1.95
N SER A 30 11.16 -7.74 2.65
CA SER A 30 10.39 -8.66 3.48
C SER A 30 9.66 -7.90 4.58
N HIS A 31 8.34 -8.02 4.61
CA HIS A 31 7.51 -7.47 5.65
C HIS A 31 7.18 -8.56 6.69
N PRO A 32 7.14 -8.28 8.01
CA PRO A 32 6.64 -9.24 8.99
C PRO A 32 5.16 -9.56 8.73
N LEU A 33 4.74 -10.82 8.95
CA LEU A 33 3.33 -11.19 8.84
C LEU A 33 2.51 -10.41 9.89
N GLN A 34 1.44 -9.74 9.45
CA GLN A 34 0.48 -9.01 10.30
C GLN A 34 1.01 -7.80 11.09
N SER A 35 1.95 -7.01 10.55
CA SER A 35 2.25 -5.70 11.14
C SER A 35 1.53 -4.58 10.39
N LEU A 36 0.29 -4.29 10.78
CA LEU A 36 -0.47 -3.14 10.28
C LEU A 36 0.27 -1.80 10.55
N ASP A 37 1.17 -1.78 11.53
CA ASP A 37 1.87 -0.59 12.01
C ASP A 37 3.21 -0.32 11.30
N LEU A 38 3.70 -1.26 10.47
CA LEU A 38 5.01 -1.14 9.82
C LEU A 38 4.96 -0.66 8.38
N THR A 39 3.79 -0.57 7.73
CA THR A 39 3.74 0.07 6.41
C THR A 39 3.70 1.59 6.59
N LEU A 40 4.64 2.29 5.95
CA LEU A 40 4.71 3.75 5.99
C LEU A 40 3.41 4.40 5.47
N CYS A 41 2.74 3.72 4.54
CA CYS A 41 1.48 4.14 3.94
C CYS A 41 0.28 4.07 4.90
N ASP A 42 0.21 3.02 5.73
CA ASP A 42 -0.90 2.85 6.66
C ASP A 42 -0.80 3.82 7.84
N TYR A 43 0.40 4.08 8.37
CA TYR A 43 0.54 4.91 9.57
C TYR A 43 0.32 6.41 9.32
N LYS A 44 0.99 7.00 8.32
CA LYS A 44 1.00 8.47 8.13
C LYS A 44 0.00 8.95 7.07
N PRO A 45 0.09 8.53 5.80
CA PRO A 45 -0.86 8.95 4.76
C PRO A 45 -2.30 8.53 5.05
N SER A 46 -2.53 7.25 5.43
CA SER A 46 -3.90 6.76 5.67
C SER A 46 -4.54 7.41 6.90
N GLY A 47 -3.78 7.66 7.97
CA GLY A 47 -4.27 8.35 9.16
C GLY A 47 -4.71 9.79 8.86
N ASN A 48 -3.90 10.53 8.10
CA ASN A 48 -4.25 11.89 7.66
C ASN A 48 -5.48 11.89 6.73
N LEU A 49 -5.54 10.94 5.80
CA LEU A 49 -6.68 10.79 4.90
C LEU A 49 -7.95 10.49 5.69
N LYS A 50 -7.91 9.50 6.60
CA LYS A 50 -9.04 9.11 7.45
C LYS A 50 -9.59 10.29 8.25
N ASN A 51 -8.72 11.13 8.80
CA ASN A 51 -9.14 12.35 9.50
C ASN A 51 -9.84 13.34 8.56
N SER A 52 -9.33 13.51 7.33
CA SER A 52 -9.92 14.42 6.34
C SER A 52 -11.24 13.92 5.72
N THR A 53 -11.48 12.61 5.74
CA THR A 53 -12.71 11.97 5.23
C THR A 53 -13.73 11.70 6.32
N THR A 54 -13.36 11.84 7.60
CA THR A 54 -14.29 11.62 8.72
C THR A 54 -15.49 12.56 8.62
N ALA A 55 -16.69 11.99 8.74
CA ALA A 55 -17.97 12.69 8.62
C ALA A 55 -18.26 13.36 7.24
N ARG A 56 -17.52 13.00 6.19
CA ARG A 56 -17.81 13.47 4.82
C ARG A 56 -18.60 12.40 4.05
N HIS A 57 -19.70 12.79 3.42
CA HIS A 57 -20.46 11.95 2.49
C HIS A 57 -20.12 12.34 1.05
N PHE A 58 -19.71 11.38 0.24
CA PHE A 58 -19.40 11.60 -1.18
C PHE A 58 -20.55 11.06 -2.04
N ALA A 59 -21.13 11.90 -2.88
CA ALA A 59 -22.25 11.50 -3.75
C ALA A 59 -21.80 10.72 -5.00
N SER A 60 -20.50 10.75 -5.32
CA SER A 60 -19.93 10.04 -6.46
C SER A 60 -18.42 9.85 -6.31
N ASN A 61 -17.84 8.95 -7.10
CA ASN A 61 -16.39 8.72 -7.12
C ASN A 61 -15.61 9.97 -7.51
N ASN A 62 -16.15 10.85 -8.36
CA ASN A 62 -15.47 12.08 -8.78
C ASN A 62 -15.28 13.09 -7.63
N GLN A 63 -16.00 12.93 -6.51
CA GLN A 63 -15.78 13.74 -5.31
C GLN A 63 -14.80 13.08 -4.33
N LEU A 64 -14.49 11.80 -4.52
CA LEU A 64 -13.58 11.01 -3.68
C LEU A 64 -12.14 11.05 -4.20
N ILE A 65 -11.96 11.19 -5.52
CA ILE A 65 -10.68 11.13 -6.24
C ILE A 65 -10.02 12.51 -6.32
#